data_AF-C1CW02-F1
#
_entry.id   AF-C1CW02-F1
#
_cell.length_a   1.000
_cell.length_b   1.000
_cell.length_c   1.000
_cell.angle_alpha   90.00
_cell.angle_beta   90.00
_cell.angle_gamma   90.00
#
_symmetry.space_group_name_H-M   'P 1'
#
loop_
_entity.id
_entity.type
_entity.pdbx_description
1 polymer ?
#
loop_
_entity_poly.entity_id
_entity_poly.type
_entity_poly.pdbx_seq_one_letter_code
_entity_poly.pdbx_strand_id
1 'polypeptide(L)' 'MFKDDMAIHAGVPEKVVKAALVKLREEEDISGVTWDLARSRPGRPIKVYFEASTMPEIQAAKKHLERLLDESGYDLYP' A
#
# COMPACT_ATOMS: atom_id res chain seq x y z
N MET A 1 12.57 5.16 13.55
CA MET A 1 11.62 4.46 12.67
C MET A 1 12.02 4.72 11.23
N PHE A 2 11.98 3.68 10.39
CA PHE A 2 12.23 3.79 8.96
C PHE A 2 10.95 4.25 8.25
N LYS A 3 11.11 4.97 7.14
CA LYS A 3 10.00 5.46 6.32
C LYS A 3 10.29 5.18 4.87
N ASP A 4 9.25 4.83 4.11
CA ASP A 4 9.33 4.62 2.68
C ASP A 4 7.95 4.84 2.04
N ASP A 5 7.89 5.14 0.75
CA ASP A 5 6.62 5.34 0.04
C ASP A 5 6.44 4.37 -1.13
N MET A 6 5.18 4.12 -1.47
CA MET A 6 4.77 3.32 -2.62
C MET A 6 3.81 4.14 -3.46
N ALA A 7 4.09 4.25 -4.75
CA ALA A 7 3.21 4.90 -5.71
C ALA A 7 2.33 3.84 -6.36
N ILE A 8 1.02 4.00 -6.22
CA ILE A 8 0.00 3.15 -6.85
C ILE A 8 -0.47 3.84 -8.13
N HIS A 9 -0.50 3.10 -9.23
CA HIS A 9 -0.85 3.63 -10.55
C HIS A 9 -2.22 4.36 -10.55
N ALA A 10 -2.34 5.43 -11.34
CA ALA A 10 -3.53 6.29 -11.36
C ALA A 10 -4.81 5.57 -11.84
N GLY A 11 -4.66 4.42 -12.51
CA GLY A 11 -5.77 3.57 -12.94
C GLY A 11 -6.42 2.77 -11.80
N VAL A 12 -5.78 2.68 -10.63
CA VAL A 12 -6.33 1.98 -9.46
C VAL A 12 -7.25 2.92 -8.69
N PRO A 13 -8.55 2.59 -8.52
CA PRO A 13 -9.46 3.44 -7.77
C PRO A 13 -9.05 3.54 -6.30
N GLU A 14 -9.13 4.74 -5.71
CA GLU A 14 -8.79 4.96 -4.30
C GLU A 14 -9.57 4.05 -3.33
N LYS A 15 -10.83 3.74 -3.65
CA LYS A 15 -11.64 2.78 -2.86
C LYS A 15 -11.02 1.38 -2.80
N VAL A 16 -10.37 0.95 -3.88
CA VAL A 16 -9.70 -0.36 -3.96
C VAL A 16 -8.43 -0.32 -3.12
N VAL A 17 -7.64 0.75 -3.23
CA VAL A 17 -6.46 0.96 -2.38
C VAL A 17 -6.83 0.93 -0.90
N LYS A 18 -7.88 1.64 -0.51
CA LYS A 18 -8.38 1.64 0.87
C LYS A 18 -8.84 0.26 1.32
N ALA A 19 -9.56 -0.49 0.47
CA ALA A 19 -9.97 -1.86 0.78
C ALA A 19 -8.77 -2.80 0.95
N ALA A 20 -7.74 -2.67 0.11
CA ALA A 20 -6.51 -3.43 0.23
C ALA A 20 -5.76 -3.07 1.53
N LEU A 21 -5.66 -1.80 1.90
CA LEU A 21 -5.07 -1.38 3.17
C LEU A 21 -5.84 -1.88 4.40
N VAL A 22 -7.17 -2.02 4.32
CA VAL A 22 -7.96 -2.63 5.39
C VAL A 22 -7.59 -4.10 5.55
N LYS A 23 -7.56 -4.86 4.45
CA LYS A 23 -7.12 -6.28 4.46
C LYS A 23 -5.68 -6.43 4.94
N LEU A 24 -4.79 -5.53 4.53
CA LEU A 24 -3.39 -5.49 4.96
C LEU A 24 -3.26 -5.39 6.49
N ARG A 25 -4.19 -4.70 7.16
CA ARG A 25 -4.20 -4.60 8.63
C ARG A 25 -4.61 -5.89 9.34
N GLU A 26 -5.25 -6.81 8.64
CA GLU A 26 -5.67 -8.12 9.18
C GLU A 26 -4.51 -9.14 9.19
N GLU A 27 -3.41 -8.87 8.51
CA GLU A 27 -2.25 -9.77 8.45
C GLU A 27 -1.33 -9.59 9.68
N GLU A 28 -1.09 -10.67 10.42
CA GLU A 28 -0.30 -10.64 11.67
C GLU A 28 1.16 -10.20 11.46
N ASP A 29 1.75 -10.59 10.31
CA ASP A 29 3.16 -10.35 9.95
C ASP A 29 3.54 -8.87 9.74
N ILE A 30 2.55 -7.97 9.70
CA ILE A 30 2.73 -6.53 9.45
C ILE A 30 2.08 -5.65 10.51
N SER A 31 1.73 -6.23 11.66
CA SER A 31 1.17 -5.54 12.83
C SER A 31 2.03 -4.38 13.36
N GLY A 32 3.35 -4.40 13.12
CA GLY A 32 4.29 -3.34 13.48
C GLY A 32 4.38 -2.18 12.46
N VAL A 33 3.66 -2.26 11.34
CA VAL A 33 3.73 -1.26 10.26
C VAL A 33 2.55 -0.31 10.32
N THR A 34 2.86 0.98 10.30
CA THR A 34 1.89 2.06 10.15
C THR A 34 1.96 2.63 8.75
N TRP A 35 0.84 3.21 8.28
CA TRP A 35 0.81 3.83 6.96
C TRP A 35 -0.19 4.98 6.88
N ASP A 36 0.10 5.91 5.98
CA ASP A 36 -0.74 7.03 5.63
C ASP A 36 -0.96 7.10 4.12
N LEU A 37 -2.18 7.47 3.72
CA LEU A 37 -2.54 7.65 2.32
C LEU A 37 -2.44 9.13 1.95
N ALA A 38 -1.66 9.44 0.91
CA ALA A 38 -1.68 10.77 0.32
C ALA A 38 -3.05 11.11 -0.27
N ARG A 39 -3.38 12.40 -0.31
CA ARG A 39 -4.61 12.87 -0.96
C ARG A 39 -4.62 12.47 -2.44
N SER A 40 -5.57 11.61 -2.81
CA SER A 40 -5.79 11.22 -4.20
C SER A 40 -6.21 12.40 -5.07
N ARG A 41 -5.72 12.44 -6.32
CA ARG A 41 -6.11 13.41 -7.34
C ARG A 41 -6.36 12.67 -8.65
N PRO A 42 -7.42 13.03 -9.42
CA PRO A 42 -7.67 12.41 -10.72
C PRO A 42 -6.44 12.46 -11.62
N GLY A 43 -6.10 11.33 -12.25
CA GLY A 43 -4.97 11.21 -13.17
C GLY A 43 -3.58 11.27 -12.50
N ARG A 44 -3.49 11.18 -11.17
CA ARG A 44 -2.22 11.08 -10.45
C ARG A 44 -2.12 9.75 -9.72
N PRO A 45 -0.92 9.14 -9.62
CA PRO A 45 -0.68 8.02 -8.74
C PRO A 45 -1.05 8.35 -7.29
N ILE A 46 -1.58 7.37 -6.58
CA ILE A 46 -1.89 7.48 -5.15
C ILE A 46 -0.64 7.04 -4.38
N LYS A 47 -0.13 7.88 -3.48
CA LYS A 47 1.02 7.52 -2.63
C LYS A 47 0.55 6.93 -1.30
N VAL A 48 1.16 5.82 -0.89
CA VAL A 48 1.06 5.24 0.46
C VAL A 48 2.41 5.42 1.13
N TYR A 49 2.43 6.07 2.28
CA TYR A 49 3.62 6.24 3.10
C TYR A 49 3.62 5.19 4.19
N PHE A 50 4.69 4.41 4.32
CA PHE A 50 4.86 3.37 5.33
C PHE A 50 5.89 3.79 6.37
N GLU A 51 5.67 3.36 7.61
CA GLU A 51 6.58 3.58 8.72
C GLU A 51 6.62 2.35 9.63
N ALA A 52 7.83 1.88 9.95
CA ALA A 52 8.06 0.70 10.78
C ALA A 52 9.39 0.77 11.55
N SER A 53 9.68 -0.25 12.37
CA SER A 53 10.92 -0.33 13.15
C SER A 53 12.11 -0.76 12.30
N THR A 54 11.86 -1.49 11.20
CA THR A 54 12.88 -2.01 10.29
C THR A 54 12.46 -1.87 8.82
N MET A 55 13.43 -1.82 7.91
CA MET A 55 13.15 -1.77 6.47
C MET A 55 12.50 -3.07 5.92
N PRO A 56 12.89 -4.29 6.37
CA PRO A 56 12.22 -5.52 5.94
C PRO A 56 10.71 -5.56 6.23
N GLU A 57 10.26 -5.00 7.37
CA GLU A 57 8.82 -4.89 7.67
C GLU A 57 8.09 -4.03 6.64
N ILE A 58 8.69 -2.92 6.21
CA ILE A 58 8.14 -2.05 5.17
C ILE A 58 8.09 -2.77 3.82
N GLN A 59 9.16 -3.50 3.47
CA GLN A 59 9.22 -4.27 2.23
C GLN A 59 8.17 -5.37 2.18
N ALA A 60 7.95 -6.07 3.30
CA ALA A 60 6.87 -7.03 3.45
C ALA A 60 5.52 -6.35 3.21
N ALA A 61 5.20 -5.29 3.96
CA ALA A 61 3.92 -4.58 3.81
C ALA A 61 3.66 -4.10 2.37
N LYS A 62 4.68 -3.58 1.67
CA LYS A 62 4.57 -3.19 0.26
C LYS A 62 4.23 -4.36 -0.65
N LYS A 63 4.94 -5.49 -0.49
CA LYS A 63 4.71 -6.71 -1.28
C LYS A 63 3.32 -7.31 -1.03
N HIS A 64 2.85 -7.28 0.21
CA HIS A 64 1.49 -7.72 0.57
C HIS A 64 0.44 -6.78 -0.04
N LEU A 65 0.65 -5.47 0.01
CA LEU A 65 -0.25 -4.51 -0.63
C LEU A 65 -0.33 -4.70 -2.15
N GLU A 66 0.81 -4.88 -2.81
CA GLU A 66 0.88 -5.21 -4.24
C GLU A 66 0.07 -6.46 -4.56
N ARG A 67 0.30 -7.56 -3.84
CA ARG A 67 -0.47 -8.81 -4.00
C ARG A 67 -1.98 -8.59 -3.84
N LEU A 68 -2.42 -7.82 -2.85
CA LEU A 68 -3.84 -7.55 -2.61
C LEU A 68 -4.50 -6.73 -3.72
N LEU A 69 -3.73 -5.83 -4.35
CA LEU A 69 -4.18 -5.05 -5.51
C LEU A 69 -4.25 -5.93 -6.76
N ASP A 70 -3.25 -6.78 -6.99
CA ASP A 70 -3.23 -7.74 -8.10
C ASP A 70 -4.39 -8.74 -8.00
N GLU A 71 -4.64 -9.32 -6.82
CA GLU A 71 -5.78 -10.21 -6.55
C GLU A 71 -7.13 -9.51 -6.78
N SER A 72 -7.16 -8.19 -6.67
CA SER A 72 -8.34 -7.36 -6.97
C SER A 72 -8.45 -6.98 -8.46
N GLY A 73 -7.53 -7.46 -9.30
CA GLY A 73 -7.47 -7.21 -10.74
C GLY A 73 -6.77 -5.92 -11.15
N TYR A 74 -5.95 -5.33 -10.27
CA TYR A 74 -5.26 -4.07 -10.51
C TYR A 74 -3.74 -4.25 -10.43
N ASP A 75 -3.10 -4.37 -11.59
CA ASP A 75 -1.64 -4.37 -11.70
C ASP A 75 -1.09 -2.96 -11.41
N LEU A 76 -0.01 -2.91 -10.63
CA LEU A 76 0.75 -1.70 -10.35
C LEU A 76 1.70 -1.33 -11.49
N TYR A 77 2.06 -2.30 -12.33
CA TYR A 77 2.94 -2.17 -13.49
C TYR A 77 2.28 -2.67 -14.78
N PRO A 78 1.16 -2.04 -15.21
CA PRO A 78 0.47 -2.38 -16.45
C PRO A 78 1.26 -2.04 -17.73
#